data_AF-A0A7C3WVZ9-F1
#
_entry.id   AF-A0A7C3WVZ9-F1
#
_cell.length_a   1.000
_cell.length_b   1.000
_cell.length_c   1.000
_cell.angle_alpha   90.00
_cell.angle_beta   90.00
_cell.angle_gamma   90.00
#
_symmetry.space_group_name_H-M   'P 1'
#
loop_
_entity.id
_entity.type
_entity.pdbx_description
1 polymer ?
#
loop_
_entity_poly.entity_id
_entity_poly.type
_entity_poly.pdbx_seq_one_letter_code
_entity_poly.pdbx_strand_id
1 'polypeptide(L)' 'MGEKALRCAVCGSPDVVAKIEGKYYCFKCGTALILENSRRMLKELKKKYLDSSA' A
#
# COMPACT_ATOMS: atom_id res chain seq x y z
N MET A 1 29.26 -10.31 10.65
CA MET A 1 28.08 -9.46 10.94
C MET A 1 27.07 -9.71 9.83
N GLY A 2 25.95 -10.38 10.12
CA GLY A 2 24.96 -10.73 9.09
C GLY A 2 24.11 -9.52 8.73
N GLU A 3 24.12 -9.14 7.45
CA GLU A 3 23.21 -8.13 6.90
C GLU A 3 21.76 -8.61 7.11
N LYS A 4 20.94 -7.83 7.84
CA LYS A 4 19.51 -8.13 7.97
C LYS A 4 18.87 -8.03 6.59
N ALA A 5 18.65 -9.17 5.94
CA ALA A 5 17.98 -9.23 4.66
C ALA A 5 16.62 -8.53 4.76
N LEU A 6 16.41 -7.52 3.92
CA LEU A 6 15.13 -6.81 3.84
C LEU A 6 14.04 -7.80 3.43
N ARG A 7 12.90 -7.76 4.12
CA ARG A 7 11.77 -8.64 3.87
C ARG A 7 10.47 -7.85 3.81
N CYS A 8 9.56 -8.33 2.99
CA CYS A 8 8.20 -7.82 2.92
C CYS A 8 7.54 -7.94 4.29
N ALA A 9 7.00 -6.82 4.78
CA ALA A 9 6.34 -6.74 6.09
C ALA A 9 5.04 -7.55 6.18
N VAL A 10 4.49 -8.00 5.04
CA VAL A 10 3.23 -8.75 4.96
C VAL A 10 3.47 -10.25 4.80
N CYS A 11 4.26 -10.66 3.81
CA CYS A 11 4.45 -12.06 3.46
C CYS A 11 5.86 -12.60 3.74
N GLY A 12 6.81 -11.76 4.18
CA GLY A 12 8.19 -12.17 4.47
C GLY A 12 9.06 -12.44 3.24
N SER A 13 8.54 -12.24 2.02
CA SER A 13 9.31 -12.37 0.78
C SER A 13 10.56 -11.46 0.80
N PRO A 14 11.73 -11.98 0.38
CA PRO A 14 12.95 -11.19 0.26
C PRO A 14 12.93 -10.26 -0.96
N ASP A 15 11.98 -10.45 -1.89
CA ASP A 15 11.82 -9.68 -3.14
C ASP A 15 11.12 -8.34 -2.86
N VAL A 16 11.73 -7.56 -1.97
CA VAL A 16 11.27 -6.22 -1.60
C VAL A 16 11.59 -5.26 -2.74
N VAL A 17 10.58 -4.51 -3.17
CA VAL A 17 10.70 -3.52 -4.25
C VAL A 17 10.28 -2.11 -3.83
N ALA A 18 9.60 -1.97 -2.69
CA ALA A 18 9.09 -0.68 -2.23
C ALA A 18 9.29 -0.49 -0.72
N LYS A 19 9.48 0.77 -0.30
CA LYS A 19 9.44 1.21 1.09
C LYS A 19 8.28 2.20 1.27
N ILE A 20 7.31 1.83 2.09
CA ILE A 20 6.09 2.61 2.35
C ILE A 20 6.01 2.81 3.87
N GLU A 21 5.96 4.06 4.33
CA GLU A 21 5.90 4.42 5.76
C GLU A 21 6.94 3.69 6.64
N GLY A 22 8.17 3.57 6.13
CA GLY A 22 9.27 2.92 6.85
C GLY A 22 9.28 1.38 6.78
N LYS A 23 8.22 0.74 6.26
CA LYS A 23 8.12 -0.70 6.07
C LYS A 23 8.44 -1.09 4.62
N TYR A 24 8.98 -2.30 4.44
CA TYR A 24 9.39 -2.83 3.15
C TYR A 24 8.33 -3.79 2.60
N TYR A 25 8.09 -3.77 1.29
CA TYR A 25 7.04 -4.57 0.66
C TYR A 25 7.52 -5.18 -0.67
N CYS A 26 7.09 -6.41 -0.94
CA CYS A 26 7.16 -6.99 -2.28
C CYS A 26 6.10 -6.39 -3.20
N PHE A 27 6.25 -6.58 -4.51
CA PHE A 27 5.35 -6.01 -5.52
C PHE A 27 3.87 -6.33 -5.25
N LYS A 28 3.56 -7.60 -4.97
CA LYS A 28 2.18 -8.07 -4.73
C LYS A 28 1.54 -7.37 -3.53
N CYS A 29 2.23 -7.38 -2.39
CA CYS A 29 1.69 -6.82 -1.15
C CYS A 29 1.65 -5.29 -1.18
N GLY A 30 2.69 -4.64 -1.71
CA GLY A 30 2.73 -3.18 -1.86
C GLY A 30 1.62 -2.67 -2.79
N THR A 31 1.40 -3.35 -3.92
CA THR A 31 0.33 -3.00 -4.87
C THR A 31 -1.04 -3.15 -4.24
N ALA A 32 -1.31 -4.24 -3.53
CA ALA A 32 -2.58 -4.44 -2.84
C ALA A 32 -2.87 -3.33 -1.82
N LEU A 33 -1.87 -2.95 -1.02
CA LEU A 33 -1.96 -1.86 -0.05
C LEU A 33 -2.31 -0.52 -0.72
N ILE A 34 -1.59 -0.16 -1.78
CA ILE A 34 -1.81 1.09 -2.51
C ILE A 34 -3.21 1.11 -3.13
N LEU A 35 -3.61 0.03 -3.79
CA LEU A 35 -4.93 -0.07 -4.44
C LEU A 35 -6.07 0.05 -3.43
N GLU A 36 -5.95 -0.58 -2.27
CA GLU A 36 -6.96 -0.46 -1.20
C GLU A 36 -7.07 0.98 -0.71
N ASN A 37 -5.94 1.63 -0.41
CA ASN A 37 -5.92 3.01 0.03
C ASN A 37 -6.49 3.97 -1.03
N SER A 38 -6.06 3.83 -2.30
CA SER A 38 -6.58 4.61 -3.42
C SER A 38 -8.09 4.44 -3.60
N ARG A 39 -8.60 3.20 -3.50
CA ARG A 39 -10.06 2.94 -3.58
C ARG A 39 -10.82 3.64 -2.45
N ARG A 40 -10.28 3.62 -1.22
CA ARG A 40 -10.88 4.32 -0.08
C ARG A 40 -10.90 5.84 -0.31
N MET A 41 -9.78 6.41 -0.75
CA MET A 41 -9.70 7.83 -1.07
C MET A 41 -10.70 8.24 -2.16
N LEU A 42 -10.80 7.47 -3.25
CA LEU A 42 -11.76 7.75 -4.33
C LEU A 42 -13.21 7.67 -3.86
N LYS A 43 -13.56 6.73 -2.98
CA LYS A 43 -14.92 6.65 -2.39
C LYS A 43 -15.25 7.89 -1.57
N GLU A 44 -14.32 8.35 -0.73
CA GLU A 44 -14.51 9.55 0.10
C GLU A 44 -14.63 10.81 -0.76
N LEU A 45 -13.78 10.95 -1.79
CA LEU A 45 -13.85 12.06 -2.73
C LEU A 45 -15.16 12.05 -3.53
N LYS A 46 -15.60 10.88 -4.01
CA LYS A 46 -16.89 10.73 -4.68
C LYS A 46 -18.04 11.19 -3.77
N LYS A 47 -18.06 10.70 -2.53
CA LYS A 47 -19.08 11.10 -1.54
C LYS A 47 -19.09 12.61 -1.29
N LYS A 48 -17.90 13.23 -1.21
CA LYS A 48 -17.76 14.66 -0.89
C LYS A 48 -18.11 15.60 -2.04
N TYR A 49 -17.80 15.21 -3.28
CA TYR A 49 -17.83 16.14 -4.42
C TYR A 49 -18.79 15.73 -5.55
N LEU A 50 -19.15 14.44 -5.66
CA LEU A 50 -19.99 13.92 -6.75
C LEU A 50 -21.40 13.53 -6.27
N ASP A 51 -21.57 13.11 -5.02
CA ASP A 51 -22.88 12.79 -4.43
C ASP A 51 -23.62 14.03 -3.87
N SER A 52 -23.11 15.25 -4.11
CA SER A 52 -23.82 16.51 -3.80
C SER A 52 -24.80 16.89 -4.92
N SER A 53 -25.72 15.99 -5.25
CA SER A 53 -26.96 16.35 -5.94
C SER A 53 -28.08 16.45 -4.90
N ALA A 54 -28.09 17.58 -4.21
CA ALA A 54 -29.27 18.14 -3.55
C ALA A 54 -29.76 19.31 -4.41
#